data_AF-A0A833RLX6-F1
#
_entry.id   AF-A0A833RLX6-F1
#
_cell.length_a   1.000
_cell.length_b   1.000
_cell.length_c   1.000
_cell.angle_alpha   90.00
_cell.angle_beta   90.00
_cell.angle_gamma   90.00
#
_symmetry.space_group_name_H-M   'P 1'
#
loop_
_entity.id
_entity.type
_entity.pdbx_description
1 polymer ?
#
loop_
_entity_poly.entity_id
_entity_poly.type
_entity_poly.pdbx_seq_one_letter_code
_entity_poly.pdbx_strand_id
1 'polypeptide(L)'
;MELKEHPEKMGDIKITDNLLAAQAFGFFVAGFETSSTTMTNALYELALNPDIQDKLRQEIDENFARNDGDFKYENVNDMKYLDKVYKETLRKYPPIGVLPRRAVRPYTFRNTKLTIPRRLMVWIPTLAIH
;
A
#
# COMPACT_ATOMS: atom_id res chain seq x y z
N MET A 1 -10.83 9.78 -18.23
CA MET A 1 -12.28 9.67 -18.50
C MET A 1 -12.50 9.56 -20.00
N GLU A 2 -11.87 10.41 -20.81
CA GLU A 2 -11.88 10.30 -22.28
C GLU A 2 -11.45 8.94 -22.82
N LEU A 3 -10.33 8.35 -22.38
CA LEU A 3 -9.89 7.02 -22.85
C LEU A 3 -10.88 5.88 -22.54
N LYS A 4 -11.75 6.05 -21.54
CA LYS A 4 -12.79 5.07 -21.20
C LYS A 4 -14.02 5.23 -22.10
N GLU A 5 -14.27 6.44 -22.58
CA GLU A 5 -15.36 6.77 -23.49
C GLU A 5 -14.94 6.63 -24.97
N HIS A 6 -13.63 6.69 -25.24
CA HIS A 6 -12.98 6.63 -26.55
C HIS A 6 -11.77 5.68 -26.54
N PRO A 7 -11.98 4.36 -26.36
CA PRO A 7 -10.91 3.37 -26.32
C PRO A 7 -10.10 3.30 -27.63
N GLU A 8 -10.66 3.72 -28.76
CA GLU A 8 -9.99 3.85 -30.05
C GLU A 8 -8.78 4.79 -30.01
N LYS A 9 -8.79 5.80 -29.13
CA LYS A 9 -7.67 6.74 -28.95
C LYS A 9 -6.48 6.13 -28.20
N MET A 10 -6.61 4.91 -27.68
CA MET A 10 -5.55 4.25 -26.93
C MET A 10 -4.37 3.84 -27.82
N GLY A 11 -4.63 3.56 -29.11
CA GLY A 11 -3.59 3.25 -30.10
C GLY A 11 -2.74 4.45 -30.53
N ASP A 12 -3.23 5.68 -30.29
CA ASP A 12 -2.56 6.93 -30.67
C ASP A 12 -1.66 7.50 -29.56
N ILE A 13 -1.54 6.83 -28.40
CA ILE A 13 -0.69 7.28 -27.31
C ILE A 13 0.77 6.98 -27.64
N LYS A 14 1.48 7.96 -28.19
CA LYS A 14 2.92 7.89 -28.38
C LYS A 14 3.62 7.87 -27.01
N ILE A 15 4.41 6.82 -26.76
CA ILE A 15 5.31 6.75 -25.60
C ILE A 15 6.47 7.73 -25.84
N THR A 16 6.30 8.96 -25.35
CA THR A 16 7.32 10.00 -25.40
C THR A 16 8.18 9.98 -24.14
N ASP A 17 9.39 10.52 -24.21
CA ASP A 17 10.27 10.66 -23.04
C ASP A 17 9.59 11.43 -21.89
N ASN A 18 8.80 12.45 -22.21
CA ASN A 18 8.02 13.19 -21.22
C ASN A 18 6.97 12.31 -20.53
N LEU A 19 6.28 11.44 -21.28
CA LEU A 19 5.32 10.51 -20.70
C LEU A 19 6.04 9.50 -19.80
N LEU A 20 7.15 8.94 -20.26
CA LEU A 20 7.97 8.01 -19.48
C LEU A 20 8.48 8.65 -18.19
N ALA A 21 9.04 9.86 -18.27
CA ALA A 21 9.52 10.61 -17.11
C ALA A 21 8.38 10.91 -16.12
N ALA A 22 7.21 11.32 -16.61
CA ALA A 22 6.05 11.58 -15.77
C ALA A 22 5.55 10.31 -15.04
N GLN A 23 5.51 9.16 -15.72
CA GLN A 23 5.13 7.89 -15.08
C GLN A 23 6.19 7.41 -14.08
N ALA A 24 7.47 7.52 -14.41
CA ALA A 24 8.56 7.17 -13.50
C ALA A 24 8.51 8.01 -12.21
N PHE A 25 8.26 9.31 -12.32
CA PHE A 25 8.04 10.18 -11.16
C PHE A 25 6.82 9.75 -10.35
N GLY A 26 5.71 9.41 -11.00
CA GLY A 26 4.51 8.89 -10.33
C GLY A 26 4.77 7.62 -9.53
N PHE A 27 5.48 6.64 -10.12
CA PHE A 27 5.87 5.41 -9.42
C PHE A 27 6.81 5.66 -8.25
N PHE A 28 7.77 6.56 -8.43
CA PHE A 28 8.70 6.94 -7.37
C PHE A 28 7.95 7.53 -6.17
N VAL A 29 7.09 8.53 -6.37
CA VAL A 29 6.34 9.15 -5.27
C VAL A 29 5.42 8.15 -4.59
N ALA A 30 4.65 7.37 -5.37
CA ALA A 30 3.72 6.38 -4.83
C ALA A 30 4.43 5.30 -3.99
N GLY A 31 5.61 4.85 -4.42
CA GLY A 31 6.42 3.88 -3.69
C GLY A 31 7.16 4.48 -2.50
N PHE A 32 7.67 5.71 -2.63
CA PHE A 32 8.47 6.37 -1.61
C PHE A 32 7.64 6.77 -0.40
N GLU A 33 6.55 7.51 -0.59
CA GLU A 33 5.75 8.05 0.52
C GLU A 33 5.12 6.93 1.36
N THR A 34 4.54 5.92 0.69
CA THR A 34 3.89 4.79 1.37
C THR A 34 4.89 3.92 2.13
N SER A 35 6.03 3.58 1.52
CA SER A 35 7.05 2.74 2.16
C SER A 35 7.77 3.47 3.29
N SER A 36 8.17 4.73 3.09
CA SER A 36 8.84 5.53 4.12
C SER A 36 7.96 5.72 5.34
N THR A 37 6.68 6.08 5.15
CA THR A 37 5.70 6.21 6.24
C THR A 37 5.56 4.90 7.02
N THR A 38 5.46 3.77 6.33
CA THR A 38 5.33 2.46 6.98
C THR A 38 6.57 2.11 7.79
N MET A 39 7.78 2.31 7.23
CA MET A 39 9.03 2.07 7.95
C MET A 39 9.18 2.97 9.17
N THR A 40 8.86 4.26 9.05
CA THR A 40 8.91 5.20 10.17
C THR A 40 7.99 4.76 11.31
N ASN A 41 6.73 4.38 11.00
CA ASN A 41 5.80 3.93 12.03
C ASN A 41 6.20 2.58 12.64
N ALA A 42 6.75 1.65 11.85
CA ALA A 42 7.25 0.38 12.37
C ALA A 42 8.41 0.62 13.36
N LEU A 43 9.38 1.46 13.00
CA LEU A 43 10.50 1.81 13.87
C LEU A 43 10.05 2.53 15.14
N TYR A 44 9.05 3.42 15.03
CA TYR A 44 8.45 4.08 16.19
C TYR A 44 7.81 3.08 17.15
N GLU A 45 6.99 2.14 16.65
CA GLU A 45 6.39 1.09 17.48
C GLU A 45 7.44 0.18 18.12
N LEU A 46 8.47 -0.21 17.38
CA LEU A 46 9.55 -1.03 17.93
C LEU A 46 10.35 -0.30 19.01
N ALA A 47 10.56 1.02 18.87
CA ALA A 47 11.22 1.83 19.90
C ALA A 47 10.40 1.94 21.19
N LEU A 48 9.07 1.89 21.10
CA LEU A 48 8.17 1.90 22.25
C LEU A 48 7.94 0.51 22.88
N ASN A 49 8.23 -0.57 22.15
CA ASN A 49 8.00 -1.94 22.59
C ASN A 49 9.32 -2.76 22.50
N PRO A 50 10.27 -2.58 23.45
CA PRO A 50 11.59 -3.21 23.38
C PRO A 50 11.54 -4.75 23.36
N ASP A 51 10.57 -5.37 24.03
CA ASP A 51 10.36 -6.82 24.03
C ASP A 51 10.00 -7.36 22.64
N ILE A 52 9.16 -6.63 21.90
CA ILE A 52 8.82 -6.94 20.51
C ILE A 52 10.05 -6.75 19.62
N GLN A 53 10.80 -5.67 19.84
CA GLN A 53 12.04 -5.39 19.09
C GLN A 53 13.08 -6.48 19.28
N ASP A 54 13.33 -6.91 20.51
CA ASP A 54 14.32 -7.94 20.82
C ASP A 54 13.93 -9.28 20.22
N LYS A 55 12.64 -9.64 20.30
CA LYS A 55 12.11 -10.86 19.66
C LYS A 55 12.22 -10.82 18.14
N LEU A 56 11.97 -9.67 17.51
CA LEU A 56 12.14 -9.52 16.06
C LEU A 56 13.61 -9.62 15.67
N ARG A 57 14.51 -8.97 16.42
CA ARG A 57 15.95 -9.03 16.20
C ARG A 57 16.46 -10.47 16.28
N GLN A 58 15.99 -11.23 17.27
CA GLN A 58 16.31 -12.66 17.38
C GLN A 58 15.90 -13.45 16.12
N GLU A 59 14.69 -13.26 15.59
CA GLU A 59 14.27 -13.94 14.34
C GLU A 59 15.16 -13.56 13.16
N ILE A 60 15.53 -12.28 13.04
CA ILE A 60 16.40 -11.77 11.98
C ILE A 60 17.79 -12.39 12.08
N ASP A 61 18.39 -12.41 13.28
CA ASP A 61 19.73 -12.96 13.51
C ASP A 61 19.76 -14.48 13.26
N GLU A 62 18.73 -15.22 13.68
CA GLU A 62 18.59 -16.65 13.42
C GLU A 62 18.43 -16.95 11.92
N ASN A 63 17.66 -16.13 11.19
CA ASN A 63 17.52 -16.26 9.74
C ASN A 63 18.84 -15.95 9.04
N PHE A 64 19.53 -14.88 9.43
CA PHE A 64 20.81 -14.47 8.87
C PHE A 64 21.88 -15.56 9.06
N ALA A 65 22.00 -16.11 10.26
CA ALA A 65 22.95 -17.18 10.57
C ALA A 65 22.64 -18.48 9.79
N ARG A 66 21.35 -18.80 9.59
CA ARG A 66 20.93 -19.98 8.81
C ARG A 66 21.25 -19.86 7.32
N ASN A 67 21.37 -18.64 6.82
CA ASN A 67 21.57 -18.32 5.42
C ASN A 67 22.98 -17.83 5.11
N ASP A 68 23.98 -18.38 5.80
CA ASP A 68 25.40 -18.09 5.61
C ASP A 68 25.77 -16.60 5.72
N GLY A 69 25.00 -15.84 6.51
CA GLY A 69 25.20 -14.40 6.66
C GLY A 69 24.78 -13.58 5.43
N ASP A 70 23.75 -14.03 4.71
CA ASP A 70 23.23 -13.33 3.54
C ASP A 70 21.70 -13.15 3.58
N PHE A 71 21.24 -11.96 3.19
CA PHE A 71 19.82 -11.61 3.08
C PHE A 71 19.36 -11.70 1.63
N LYS A 72 19.02 -12.92 1.19
CA LYS A 72 18.38 -13.14 -0.11
C LYS A 72 16.90 -12.80 -0.03
N TYR A 73 16.33 -12.41 -1.17
CA TYR A 73 14.90 -12.08 -1.26
C TYR A 73 14.01 -13.23 -0.78
N GLU A 74 14.37 -14.49 -1.12
CA GLU A 74 13.59 -15.65 -0.67
C GLU A 74 13.62 -15.78 0.85
N ASN A 75 14.77 -15.54 1.48
CA ASN A 75 14.98 -15.74 2.91
C ASN A 75 14.22 -14.73 3.77
N VAL A 76 14.01 -13.50 3.26
CA VAL A 76 13.24 -12.46 3.96
C VAL A 76 11.79 -12.86 4.13
N ASN A 77 11.21 -13.55 3.13
CA ASN A 77 9.83 -14.01 3.19
C ASN A 77 9.59 -15.11 4.24
N ASP A 78 10.64 -15.77 4.73
CA ASP A 78 10.54 -16.81 5.75
C ASP A 78 10.41 -16.25 7.18
N MET A 79 10.67 -14.95 7.38
CA MET A 79 10.61 -14.28 8.68
C MET A 79 9.16 -13.94 9.06
N LYS A 80 8.49 -14.87 9.74
CA LYS A 80 7.06 -14.78 10.06
C LYS A 80 6.75 -13.71 11.10
N TYR A 81 7.65 -13.44 12.03
CA TYR A 81 7.46 -12.40 13.04
C TYR A 81 7.69 -11.01 12.44
N LEU A 82 8.66 -10.86 11.54
CA LEU A 82 8.82 -9.65 10.72
C LEU A 82 7.53 -9.31 9.94
N ASP A 83 6.95 -10.30 9.25
CA ASP A 83 5.67 -10.12 8.54
C ASP A 83 4.52 -9.69 9.47
N LYS A 84 4.47 -10.23 10.70
CA LYS A 84 3.49 -9.79 11.71
C LYS A 84 3.70 -8.34 12.14
N VAL A 85 4.95 -7.93 12.41
CA VAL A 85 5.27 -6.54 12.79
C VAL A 85 4.89 -5.58 11.65
N TYR A 86 5.23 -5.94 10.42
CA TYR A 86 4.86 -5.18 9.22
C TYR A 86 3.33 -5.05 9.06
N LYS A 87 2.60 -6.16 9.15
CA LYS A 87 1.14 -6.18 9.03
C LYS A 87 0.44 -5.39 10.14
N GLU A 88 0.91 -5.52 11.39
CA GLU A 88 0.32 -4.78 12.51
C GLU A 88 0.62 -3.28 12.41
N THR A 89 1.79 -2.90 11.90
CA THR A 89 2.10 -1.50 11.57
C THR A 89 1.12 -0.95 10.55
N LEU A 90 0.87 -1.68 9.46
CA LEU A 90 -0.09 -1.26 8.42
C LEU A 90 -1.54 -1.25 8.92
N ARG A 91 -1.89 -2.12 9.88
CA ARG A 91 -3.22 -2.10 10.52
C ARG A 91 -3.39 -0.86 11.38
N LYS A 92 -2.41 -0.52 12.24
CA LYS A 92 -2.47 0.67 13.11
C LYS A 92 -2.32 1.98 12.33
N TYR A 93 -1.46 1.98 11.32
CA TYR A 93 -1.04 3.17 10.57
C TYR A 93 -1.06 2.94 9.05
N PRO A 94 -2.23 2.71 8.43
CA PRO A 94 -2.33 2.62 6.99
C PRO A 94 -1.88 3.94 6.35
N PRO A 95 -0.90 3.95 5.43
CA PRO A 95 -0.40 5.19 4.81
C PRO A 95 -1.50 6.01 4.11
N ILE A 96 -2.52 5.34 3.59
CA ILE A 96 -3.72 5.98 3.04
C ILE A 96 -4.89 5.64 3.97
N GLY A 97 -5.30 6.59 4.80
CA GLY A 97 -6.38 6.41 5.78
C GLY A 97 -7.80 6.50 5.23
N VAL A 98 -7.98 7.05 4.02
CA VAL A 98 -9.28 7.11 3.34
C VAL A 98 -9.11 6.96 1.83
N LEU A 99 -9.91 6.09 1.21
CA LEU A 99 -9.95 5.93 -0.25
C LEU A 99 -11.14 6.68 -0.85
N PRO A 100 -10.90 7.79 -1.58
CA PRO A 100 -11.97 8.52 -2.24
C PRO A 100 -12.37 7.83 -3.56
N ARG A 101 -13.67 7.79 -3.84
CA ARG A 101 -14.25 7.37 -5.12
C ARG A 101 -15.32 8.36 -5.54
N ARG A 102 -15.49 8.56 -6.85
CA ARG A 102 -16.61 9.33 -7.41
C ARG A 102 -17.50 8.42 -8.24
N ALA A 103 -18.79 8.38 -7.93
CA ALA A 103 -19.73 7.55 -8.66
C ALA A 103 -19.89 8.04 -10.11
N VAL A 104 -19.55 7.19 -11.09
CA VAL A 104 -19.68 7.52 -12.52
C VAL A 104 -21.10 7.33 -13.06
N ARG A 105 -21.90 6.50 -12.36
CA ARG A 105 -23.33 6.23 -12.59
C ARG A 105 -24.02 5.95 -11.25
N PRO A 106 -25.36 6.08 -11.16
CA PRO A 106 -26.08 5.68 -9.96
C PRO A 106 -25.84 4.20 -9.64
N TYR A 107 -25.71 3.87 -8.36
CA TYR A 107 -25.51 2.49 -7.90
C TYR A 107 -26.36 2.19 -6.67
N THR A 108 -27.22 1.17 -6.78
CA THR A 108 -28.07 0.69 -5.68
C THR A 108 -27.50 -0.64 -5.16
N PHE A 109 -27.25 -0.74 -3.86
CA PHE A 109 -26.72 -1.97 -3.27
C PHE A 109 -27.78 -3.08 -3.28
N ARG A 110 -27.42 -4.30 -3.70
CA ARG A 110 -28.36 -5.42 -3.90
C ARG A 110 -29.26 -5.73 -2.69
N ASN A 111 -28.76 -5.51 -1.48
CA ASN A 111 -29.45 -5.89 -0.23
C ASN A 111 -29.98 -4.67 0.55
N THR A 112 -29.99 -3.47 -0.04
CA THR A 112 -30.49 -2.27 0.63
C THR A 112 -31.27 -1.39 -0.35
N LYS A 113 -32.06 -0.45 0.15
CA LYS A 113 -32.68 0.59 -0.69
C LYS A 113 -31.76 1.81 -0.91
N LEU A 114 -30.52 1.75 -0.43
CA LEU A 114 -29.56 2.85 -0.54
C LEU A 114 -29.03 2.95 -1.97
N THR A 115 -29.17 4.13 -2.56
CA THR A 115 -28.62 4.46 -3.88
C THR A 115 -27.58 5.56 -3.75
N ILE A 116 -26.39 5.33 -4.28
CA ILE A 116 -25.35 6.34 -4.46
C ILE A 116 -25.64 7.07 -5.78
N PRO A 117 -25.96 8.38 -5.78
CA PRO A 117 -26.21 9.14 -7.00
C PRO A 117 -24.94 9.31 -7.84
N ARG A 118 -25.12 9.57 -9.14
CA ARG A 118 -24.02 9.95 -10.03
C ARG A 118 -23.32 11.20 -9.48
N ARG A 119 -21.99 11.26 -9.63
CA ARG A 119 -21.09 12.33 -9.17
C ARG A 119 -20.93 12.45 -7.66
N LEU A 120 -21.67 11.69 -6.84
CA LEU A 120 -21.46 11.68 -5.39
C LEU A 120 -20.06 11.12 -5.07
N MET A 121 -19.36 11.79 -4.15
CA MET A 121 -18.11 11.30 -3.57
C MET A 121 -18.40 10.28 -2.48
N VAL A 122 -17.69 9.18 -2.50
CA VAL A 122 -17.72 8.11 -1.50
C VAL A 122 -16.33 8.07 -0.87
N TRP A 123 -16.30 8.10 0.45
CA TRP A 123 -15.08 8.04 1.24
C TRP A 123 -15.07 6.71 1.97
N ILE A 124 -14.09 5.86 1.69
CA ILE A 124 -13.95 4.55 2.33
C ILE A 124 -12.86 4.68 3.40
N PRO A 125 -13.22 4.71 4.70
CA PRO A 125 -12.26 5.01 5.76
C PRO A 125 -11.45 3.76 6.13
N THR A 126 -10.37 3.49 5.42
CA THR A 126 -9.48 2.33 5.67
C THR A 126 -8.94 2.34 7.09
N LEU A 127 -8.54 3.50 7.62
CA LEU A 127 -8.06 3.63 9.00
C LEU A 127 -9.08 3.19 10.05
N ALA A 128 -10.37 3.43 9.82
CA ALA A 128 -11.42 3.05 10.77
C ALA A 128 -11.87 1.58 10.63
N ILE A 129 -11.54 0.93 9.51
CA ILE A 129 -11.88 -0.47 9.24
C ILE A 129 -10.81 -1.42 9.82
N HIS A 130 -9.55 -0.99 9.84
CA HIS A 130 -8.43 -1.72 10.42
C HIS A 130 -8.46 -1.78 11.96
#